data_AF-A0A965UKW5-F1
#
_entry.id   AF-A0A965UKW5-F1
#
_cell.length_a   1.000
_cell.length_b   1.000
_cell.length_c   1.000
_cell.angle_alpha   90.00
_cell.angle_beta   90.00
_cell.angle_gamma   90.00
#
_symmetry.space_group_name_H-M   'P 1'
#
loop_
_entity.id
_entity.type
_entity.pdbx_description
1 polymer ?
#
loop_
_entity_poly.entity_id
_entity_poly.type
_entity_poly.pdbx_seq_one_letter_code
_entity_poly.pdbx_strand_id
1 'polypeptide(L)' 'MDAKGCDWCESDEGMAEIMGFLREAAEERGLPFLDAAARLLVRRAIHNARKAEARRAKEAEQAAGEGKAS' A
#
# COMPACT_ATOMS: atom_id res chain seq x y z
N MET A 1 0.52 1.36 -4.65
CA MET A 1 -0.07 2.37 -3.74
C MET A 1 0.31 3.76 -4.18
N ASP A 2 1.59 4.15 -4.15
CA ASP A 2 1.97 5.51 -4.55
C ASP A 2 1.71 5.82 -6.05
N ALA A 3 2.05 4.88 -6.96
CA ALA A 3 1.92 5.11 -8.41
C ALA A 3 0.51 4.83 -8.98
N LYS A 4 -0.16 3.78 -8.49
CA LYS A 4 -1.47 3.31 -9.01
C LYS A 4 -2.65 3.54 -8.03
N GLY A 5 -2.39 4.05 -6.83
CA GLY A 5 -3.39 4.19 -5.76
C GLY A 5 -3.60 2.92 -4.92
N CYS A 6 -4.27 3.06 -3.78
CA CYS A 6 -4.66 1.93 -2.92
C CYS A 6 -5.77 1.07 -3.53
N ASP A 7 -6.74 1.68 -4.22
CA ASP A 7 -7.91 0.98 -4.75
C ASP A 7 -7.53 0.02 -5.88
N TRP A 8 -6.62 0.42 -6.76
CA TRP A 8 -6.06 -0.49 -7.77
C TRP A 8 -5.35 -1.69 -7.13
N CYS A 9 -4.63 -1.49 -6.02
CA CYS A 9 -3.97 -2.60 -5.31
C CYS A 9 -4.97 -3.57 -4.65
N GLU A 10 -6.21 -3.15 -4.41
CA GLU A 10 -7.29 -4.02 -3.91
C GLU A 10 -8.07 -4.74 -5.02
N SER A 11 -7.94 -4.31 -6.28
CA SER A 11 -8.58 -4.98 -7.41
C SER A 11 -8.01 -6.38 -7.64
N ASP A 12 -8.78 -7.23 -8.32
CA ASP A 12 -8.34 -8.59 -8.62
C ASP A 12 -7.09 -8.59 -9.51
N GLU A 13 -7.01 -7.67 -10.48
CA GLU A 13 -5.85 -7.52 -11.36
C GLU A 13 -4.61 -7.04 -10.59
N GLY A 14 -4.77 -6.02 -9.74
CA GLY A 14 -3.67 -5.49 -8.95
C GLY A 14 -3.17 -6.50 -7.92
N MET A 15 -4.08 -7.21 -7.26
CA MET A 15 -3.74 -8.28 -6.33
C MET A 15 -3.02 -9.42 -7.05
N ALA A 16 -3.48 -9.83 -8.23
CA ALA A 16 -2.81 -10.87 -9.01
C ALA A 16 -1.37 -10.47 -9.38
N GLU A 17 -1.17 -9.25 -9.88
CA GLU A 17 0.15 -8.72 -10.24
C GLU A 17 1.10 -8.71 -9.02
N ILE A 18 0.65 -8.16 -7.89
CA ILE A 18 1.44 -8.10 -6.65
C ILE A 18 1.80 -9.51 -6.16
N MET A 19 0.85 -10.43 -6.16
CA MET A 19 1.05 -11.79 -5.69
C MET A 19 1.98 -12.58 -6.61
N GLY A 20 1.97 -12.30 -7.92
CA GLY A 20 2.94 -12.83 -8.88
C GLY A 20 4.36 -12.42 -8.52
N PHE A 21 4.59 -11.11 -8.33
CA PHE A 21 5.90 -10.60 -7.90
C PHE A 21 6.38 -11.19 -6.58
N LEU A 22 5.50 -11.31 -5.57
CA LEU A 22 5.87 -11.88 -4.27
C LEU A 22 6.22 -13.37 -4.37
N ARG A 23 5.55 -14.10 -5.26
CA ARG A 23 5.82 -15.51 -5.51
C ARG A 23 7.17 -15.70 -6.19
N GLU A 24 7.44 -14.97 -7.27
CA GLU A 24 8.72 -15.01 -7.99
C GLU A 24 9.87 -14.65 -7.03
N ALA A 25 9.70 -13.59 -6.25
CA ALA A 25 10.68 -13.17 -5.25
C ALA A 25 10.94 -14.25 -4.17
N ALA A 26 9.91 -14.98 -3.73
CA ALA A 26 10.08 -16.06 -2.76
C ALA A 26 10.83 -17.26 -3.39
N GLU A 27 10.51 -17.60 -4.63
CA GLU A 27 11.14 -18.68 -5.39
C GLU A 27 12.63 -18.42 -5.60
N GLU A 28 13.01 -17.22 -6.05
CA GLU A 28 14.41 -16.80 -6.21
C GLU A 28 15.22 -16.93 -4.90
N ARG A 29 14.55 -16.78 -3.76
CA ARG A 29 15.16 -16.85 -2.42
C ARG A 29 15.06 -18.24 -1.79
N GLY A 30 14.44 -19.22 -2.47
CA GLY A 30 14.20 -20.55 -1.91
C GLY A 30 13.30 -20.55 -0.68
N LEU A 31 12.40 -19.56 -0.56
CA LEU A 31 11.49 -19.40 0.56
C LEU A 31 10.11 -20.02 0.26
N PRO A 32 9.46 -20.67 1.24
CA PRO A 32 8.10 -21.16 1.06
C PRO A 32 7.13 -19.99 0.88
N PHE A 33 6.25 -20.10 -0.11
CA PHE A 33 5.23 -19.09 -0.39
C PHE A 33 3.84 -19.57 -0.01
N LEU A 34 3.20 -18.88 0.94
CA LEU A 34 1.82 -19.15 1.34
C LEU A 34 0.91 -18.01 0.88
N ASP A 35 0.05 -18.31 -0.08
CA ASP A 35 -0.84 -17.35 -0.75
C ASP A 35 -1.70 -16.57 0.27
N ALA A 36 -2.37 -17.28 1.19
CA ALA A 36 -3.23 -16.67 2.20
C ALA A 36 -2.49 -15.65 3.08
N ALA A 37 -1.25 -15.96 3.49
CA ALA A 37 -0.44 -15.06 4.30
C ALA A 37 0.05 -13.86 3.50
N ALA A 38 0.48 -14.06 2.26
CA ALA A 38 0.88 -12.97 1.39
C ALA A 38 -0.29 -11.98 1.13
N ARG A 39 -1.50 -12.48 0.84
CA ARG A 39 -2.70 -11.62 0.71
C ARG A 39 -3.01 -10.83 1.98
N LEU A 40 -2.85 -11.44 3.14
CA LEU A 40 -3.04 -10.76 4.43
C LEU A 40 -2.04 -9.60 4.58
N LEU A 41 -0.77 -9.83 4.26
CA LEU A 41 0.28 -8.81 4.31
C LEU A 41 0.01 -7.66 3.33
N VAL A 42 -0.43 -7.96 2.10
CA VAL A 42 -0.79 -6.94 1.11
C VAL A 42 -1.95 -6.08 1.62
N ARG A 43 -3.04 -6.69 2.13
CA ARG A 43 -4.16 -5.95 2.72
C ARG A 43 -3.73 -5.07 3.89
N ARG A 44 -2.83 -5.58 4.73
CA ARG A 44 -2.28 -4.80 5.85
C ARG A 44 -1.47 -3.60 5.37
N ALA A 45 -0.67 -3.76 4.32
CA ALA A 45 0.07 -2.68 3.70
C ALA A 45 -0.86 -1.61 3.11
N ILE A 46 -1.94 -2.01 2.43
CA ILE A 46 -2.94 -1.10 1.87
C ILE A 46 -3.60 -0.26 2.97
N HIS A 47 -4.02 -0.92 4.06
CA HIS A 47 -4.57 -0.22 5.21
C HIS A 47 -3.60 0.82 5.78
N ASN A 48 -2.32 0.46 5.92
CA ASN A 48 -1.29 1.37 6.43
C ASN A 48 -1.05 2.55 5.49
N ALA A 49 -1.07 2.33 4.18
CA ALA A 49 -0.91 3.38 3.19
C ALA A 49 -2.07 4.37 3.23
N ARG A 50 -3.33 3.90 3.24
CA ARG A 50 -4.51 4.76 3.41
C ARG A 50 -4.42 5.62 4.66
N LYS A 51 -3.99 5.04 5.78
CA LYS A 51 -3.79 5.78 7.03
C LYS A 51 -2.69 6.84 6.91
N ALA A 52 -1.61 6.53 6.21
CA ALA A 52 -0.52 7.46 5.97
C ALA A 52 -0.95 8.62 5.05
N GLU A 53 -1.70 8.36 3.99
CA GLU A 53 -2.28 9.37 3.11
C GLU A 53 -3.20 10.33 3.87
N ALA A 54 -4.12 9.79 4.68
CA ALA A 54 -5.00 10.60 5.52
C ALA A 54 -4.21 11.48 6.51
N ARG A 55 -3.12 10.97 7.08
CA ARG A 55 -2.24 11.76 7.96
C ARG A 55 -1.55 12.89 7.20
N ARG A 56 -0.96 12.59 6.04
CA ARG A 56 -0.31 13.58 5.17
C ARG A 56 -1.27 14.69 4.73
N ALA A 57 -2.52 14.34 4.43
CA ALA A 57 -3.56 15.33 4.08
C ALA A 57 -3.85 16.30 5.24
N LYS A 58 -3.95 15.80 6.47
CA LYS A 58 -4.14 16.64 7.67
C LYS A 58 -2.94 17.54 7.93
N GLU A 59 -1.73 17.02 7.81
CA GLU A 59 -0.49 17.79 7.96
C GLU A 59 -0.41 18.93 6.91
N ALA A 60 -0.81 18.66 5.67
CA ALA A 60 -0.86 19.66 4.61
C ALA A 60 -1.92 20.76 4.87
N GLU A 61 -3.10 20.39 5.38
CA GLU A 61 -4.15 21.35 5.77
C GLU A 61 -3.68 22.27 6.90
N GLN A 62 -3.02 21.70 7.92
CA GLN A 62 -2.46 22.46 9.05
C GLN A 62 -1.40 23.48 8.57
N ALA A 63 -0.47 23.04 7.72
CA ALA A 63 0.55 23.91 7.15
C ALA A 63 -0.06 25.06 6.30
N ALA A 64 -1.15 24.79 5.57
CA ALA A 64 -1.84 25.81 4.79
C ALA A 64 -2.65 26.80 5.65
N GLY A 65 -3.12 26.38 6.82
CA GLY A 65 -3.83 27.23 7.79
C GLY A 65 -2.91 28.20 8.53
N GLU A 66 -1.70 27.77 8.90
CA GLU A 66 -0.71 28.60 9.61
C GLU A 66 -0.18 29.75 8.74
N GLY A 67 -0.07 29.56 7.41
CA GLY A 67 0.34 30.59 6.47
C GLY A 67 -0.69 31.73 6.25
N LYS A 68 -1.92 31.60 6.73
CA LYS A 68 -2.96 32.65 6.63
C LYS A 68 -3.09 33.51 7.88
N ALA A 69 -2.39 33.17 8.96
CA ALA A 69 -2.46 33.86 10.26
C ALA A 69 -1.23 34.75 10.55
N SER A 70 -0.29 34.88 9.60
CA SER A 70 0.89 35.74 9.68
C SER A 70 0.79 36.96 8.77
#